data_AF-A0A7D9ENL5-F1
#
_entry.id   AF-A0A7D9ENL5-F1
#
_cell.length_a   1.000
_cell.length_b   1.000
_cell.length_c   1.000
_cell.angle_alpha   90.00
_cell.angle_beta   90.00
_cell.angle_gamma   90.00
#
_symmetry.space_group_name_H-M   'P 1'
#
loop_
_entity.id
_entity.type
_entity.pdbx_description
1 polymer ?
#
loop_
_entity_poly.entity_id
_entity_poly.type
_entity_poly.pdbx_seq_one_letter_code
_entity_poly.pdbx_strand_id
1 'polypeptide(L)' 'IASAKTKIEADLKLVAAWFLENKLLINPEKTKLLLIGTRQLLGKLLEETKITFPGEEITPTTNAKVLGLTLDSYLT' A
#
# COMPACT_ATOMS: atom_id res chain seq x y z
N ILE A 1 -0.33 -9.23 12.03
CA ILE A 1 -0.27 -7.93 11.33
C ILE A 1 1.18 -7.49 11.14
N ALA A 2 1.96 -7.36 12.22
CA ALA A 2 3.39 -7.00 12.16
C ALA A 2 4.23 -7.82 11.15
N SER A 3 4.05 -9.15 11.10
CA SER A 3 4.78 -10.01 10.15
C SER A 3 4.40 -9.80 8.67
N ALA A 4 3.16 -9.38 8.40
CA ALA A 4 2.73 -9.09 7.02
C ALA A 4 3.26 -7.72 6.58
N LYS A 5 3.19 -6.72 7.46
CA LYS A 5 3.74 -5.39 7.23
C LYS A 5 5.23 -5.46 6.87
N THR A 6 6.03 -6.15 7.68
CA THR A 6 7.48 -6.25 7.43
C THR A 6 7.82 -6.94 6.11
N LYS A 7 7.03 -7.95 5.71
CA LYS A 7 7.17 -8.59 4.39
C LYS A 7 6.86 -7.61 3.26
N ILE A 8 5.74 -6.89 3.33
CA ILE A 8 5.38 -5.90 2.30
C ILE A 8 6.46 -4.80 2.19
N GLU A 9 6.98 -4.31 3.32
CA GLU A 9 8.08 -3.33 3.31
C GLU A 9 9.37 -3.88 2.70
N ALA A 10 9.69 -5.16 2.94
CA ALA A 10 10.81 -5.82 2.31
C ALA A 10 10.60 -5.97 0.79
N ASP A 11 9.41 -6.40 0.37
CA ASP A 11 9.06 -6.54 -1.04
C ASP A 11 9.10 -5.18 -1.76
N LEU A 12 8.58 -4.12 -1.14
CA LEU A 12 8.63 -2.77 -1.68
C LEU A 12 10.07 -2.27 -1.91
N LYS A 13 11.01 -2.65 -1.04
CA LYS A 13 12.44 -2.34 -1.26
C LYS A 13 13.00 -3.06 -2.49
N LEU A 14 12.61 -4.32 -2.71
CA LEU A 14 13.02 -5.07 -3.90
C LEU A 14 12.42 -4.44 -5.17
N VAL A 15 11.15 -4.06 -5.14
CA VAL A 15 10.50 -3.35 -6.26
C VAL A 15 11.20 -2.02 -6.53
N ALA A 16 11.51 -1.24 -5.49
CA ALA A 16 12.22 0.03 -5.65
C ALA A 16 13.62 -0.15 -6.26
N ALA A 17 14.36 -1.19 -5.85
CA ALA A 17 15.66 -1.53 -6.43
C ALA A 17 15.53 -1.87 -7.92
N TRP A 18 14.54 -2.69 -8.29
CA TRP A 18 14.28 -3.02 -9.69
C TRP A 18 13.91 -1.80 -10.53
N PHE A 19 13.09 -0.88 -10.00
CA PHE A 19 12.79 0.39 -10.66
C PHE A 19 14.06 1.19 -10.93
N LEU A 20 14.94 1.31 -9.92
CA LEU A 20 16.20 2.04 -10.03
C LEU A 20 17.14 1.44 -11.10
N GLU A 21 17.27 0.10 -11.13
CA GLU A 21 18.03 -0.61 -12.17
C GLU A 21 17.49 -0.31 -13.57
N ASN A 22 16.18 -0.07 -13.69
CA ASN A 22 15.51 0.30 -14.93
C ASN A 22 15.41 1.82 -15.15
N LYS A 23 16.17 2.63 -14.40
CA LYS A 23 16.20 4.11 -14.48
C LYS A 23 14.84 4.76 -14.21
N LEU A 24 14.01 4.13 -13.39
CA LEU A 24 12.73 4.62 -12.91
C LEU A 24 12.80 4.93 -11.41
N LEU A 25 11.93 5.81 -10.95
CA LEU A 25 11.74 6.12 -9.53
C LEU A 25 10.26 5.98 -9.18
N ILE A 26 10.00 5.34 -8.04
CA ILE A 26 8.66 5.29 -7.46
C ILE A 26 8.41 6.62 -6.76
N ASN A 27 7.27 7.24 -7.04
CA ASN A 27 6.82 8.42 -6.33
C ASN A 27 5.98 7.98 -5.11
N PRO A 28 6.50 8.11 -3.88
CA PRO A 28 5.79 7.62 -2.70
C PRO A 28 4.51 8.43 -2.41
N GLU A 29 4.54 9.77 -2.59
CA GLU A 29 3.38 10.67 -2.48
C GLU A 29 2.20 10.22 -3.38
N LYS A 30 2.50 9.69 -4.56
CA LYS A 30 1.47 9.17 -5.50
C LYS A 30 1.10 7.70 -5.28
N THR A 31 1.78 7.01 -4.36
CA THR A 31 1.54 5.59 -4.08
C THR A 31 0.39 5.45 -3.09
N LYS A 32 -0.59 4.60 -3.40
CA LYS A 32 -1.78 4.40 -2.58
C LYS A 32 -1.78 3.00 -1.99
N LEU A 33 -2.02 2.90 -0.68
CA LEU A 33 -2.26 1.63 0.01
C LEU A 33 -3.77 1.42 0.16
N LEU A 34 -4.29 0.29 -0.34
CA LEU A 34 -5.69 -0.09 -0.19
C LEU A 34 -5.77 -1.41 0.61
N LEU A 35 -6.59 -1.43 1.65
CA LEU A 35 -6.87 -2.64 2.42
C LEU A 35 -8.20 -3.22 1.95
N ILE A 36 -8.18 -4.46 1.49
CA ILE A 36 -9.37 -5.18 0.99
C ILE A 36 -9.66 -6.35 1.92
N GLY A 37 -10.90 -6.43 2.41
CA GLY A 37 -11.34 -7.48 3.32
C GLY A 37 -12.73 -7.19 3.88
N THR A 38 -13.21 -8.07 4.75
CA THR A 38 -14.51 -7.86 5.41
C THR A 38 -14.45 -6.66 6.36
N ARG A 39 -15.61 -6.03 6.61
CA ARG A 39 -15.71 -4.90 7.56
C ARG A 39 -15.14 -5.25 8.94
N GLN A 40 -15.35 -6.48 9.43
CA GLN A 40 -14.81 -6.90 10.74
C GLN A 40 -13.28 -6.98 10.75
N LEU A 41 -12.67 -7.40 9.64
CA LEU A 41 -11.21 -7.51 9.51
C LEU A 41 -10.58 -6.13 9.34
N LEU A 42 -11.15 -5.28 8.48
CA LEU A 42 -10.68 -3.92 8.26
C LEU A 42 -10.77 -3.07 9.53
N GLY A 43 -11.84 -3.20 10.32
CA GLY A 43 -11.98 -2.51 11.61
C GLY A 43 -10.86 -2.82 12.61
N LYS A 44 -10.18 -3.97 12.50
CA LYS A 44 -9.04 -4.36 13.34
C LYS A 44 -7.69 -3.88 12.80
N LEU A 45 -7.63 -3.45 11.54
CA LEU A 45 -6.38 -3.19 10.81
C LEU A 45 -6.10 -1.70 10.58
N LEU A 46 -7.14 -0.87 10.54
CA LEU A 46 -7.05 0.52 10.09
C LEU A 46 -6.11 1.40 10.94
N GLU A 47 -5.93 1.10 12.22
CA GLU A 47 -5.06 1.91 13.11
C GLU A 47 -3.58 1.51 13.05
N GLU A 48 -3.25 0.29 12.62
CA GLU A 48 -1.87 -0.26 12.71
C GLU A 48 -1.14 -0.37 11.36
N THR A 49 -1.83 -0.16 10.23
CA THR A 49 -1.30 -0.55 8.91
C THR A 49 -0.70 0.62 8.13
N LYS A 50 0.17 1.42 8.77
CA LYS A 50 1.03 2.34 8.04
C LYS A 50 2.23 1.56 7.49
N ILE A 51 2.58 1.78 6.23
CA ILE A 51 3.73 1.15 5.58
C ILE A 51 4.81 2.20 5.39
N THR A 52 6.03 1.90 5.84
CA THR A 52 7.18 2.77 5.63
C THR A 52 7.83 2.43 4.29
N PHE A 53 7.86 3.42 3.39
CA PHE A 53 8.60 3.37 2.13
C PHE A 53 9.78 4.36 2.23
N PRO A 54 10.90 4.20 1.50
CA PRO A 54 12.05 5.10 1.64
C PRO A 54 11.66 6.58 1.59
N GLY A 55 11.83 7.26 2.73
CA GLY A 55 11.56 8.70 2.88
C GLY A 55 10.12 9.10 3.19
N GLU A 56 9.15 8.16 3.22
CA GLU A 56 7.72 8.51 3.40
C GLU A 56 6.89 7.39 4.07
N GLU A 57 5.83 7.78 4.81
CA GLU A 57 4.83 6.84 5.33
C GLU A 57 3.61 6.81 4.41
N ILE A 58 3.28 5.63 3.90
CA ILE A 58 2.08 5.40 3.09
C ILE A 58 0.95 4.95 4.02
N THR A 59 -0.12 5.74 4.07
CA THR A 59 -1.31 5.46 4.87
C THR A 59 -2.39 4.77 4.03
N PRO A 60 -3.24 3.92 4.63
CA PRO A 60 -4.37 3.34 3.94
C PRO A 60 -5.35 4.41 3.44
N THR A 61 -5.79 4.27 2.19
CA THR A 61 -6.88 5.07 1.62
C THR A 61 -8.16 4.24 1.48
N THR A 62 -9.32 4.89 1.48
CA THR A 62 -10.63 4.23 1.34
C THR A 62 -11.05 4.03 -0.11
N ASN A 63 -10.36 4.68 -1.06
CA ASN A 63 -10.61 4.53 -2.48
C ASN A 63 -9.34 4.69 -3.32
N ALA A 64 -9.26 3.97 -4.42
CA ALA A 64 -8.22 4.11 -5.42
C ALA A 64 -8.81 3.99 -6.83
N LYS A 65 -8.41 4.91 -7.71
CA LYS A 65 -8.72 4.83 -9.14
C LYS A 65 -7.45 4.43 -9.89
N VAL A 66 -7.50 3.30 -10.59
CA VAL A 66 -6.37 2.74 -11.33
C VAL A 66 -6.85 2.36 -12.73
N LEU A 67 -6.36 3.07 -13.76
CA LEU A 67 -6.61 2.77 -15.18
C LEU A 67 -8.09 2.54 -15.55
N GLY A 68 -9.00 3.32 -14.95
CA GLY A 68 -10.45 3.22 -15.20
C GLY A 68 -11.21 2.31 -14.23
N LEU A 69 -10.50 1.54 -13.40
CA LEU A 69 -11.08 0.80 -12.28
C LEU A 69 -11.15 1.71 -11.05
N THR A 70 -12.31 1.76 -10.41
CA THR A 70 -12.50 2.41 -9.11
C THR A 70 -12.67 1.30 -8.07
N LEU A 71 -11.73 1.23 -7.14
CA LEU A 71 -11.79 0.34 -5.99
C LEU A 71 -12.15 1.18 -4.76
N ASP A 72 -13.18 0.78 -4.02
CA ASP A 72 -13.63 1.48 -2.83
C ASP A 72 -14.03 0.52 -1.70
N SER A 73 -14.35 1.07 -0.54
CA SER A 73 -14.80 0.33 0.64
C SER A 73 -16.18 -0.33 0.50
N TYR A 74 -16.86 -0.17 -0.64
CA TYR A 74 -18.17 -0.75 -0.93
C TYR A 74 -18.09 -1.93 -1.90
N LEU A 75 -16.90 -2.33 -2.35
CA LEU A 75 -16.72 -3.61 -3.04
C LEU A 75 -17.18 -4.75 -2.11
N THR A 76 -18.36 -5.29 -2.40
CA THR A 76 -18.98 -6.45 -1.74
C THR A 76 -18.53 -7.75 -2.37
#